data_AF-A0A7C3YGG2-F1
#
_entry.id   AF-A0A7C3YGG2-F1
#
_cell.length_a   1.000
_cell.length_b   1.000
_cell.length_c   1.000
_cell.angle_alpha   90.00
_cell.angle_beta   90.00
_cell.angle_gamma   90.00
#
_symmetry.space_group_name_H-M   'P 1'
#
loop_
_entity.id
_entity.type
_entity.pdbx_description
1 polymer ?
#
loop_
_entity_poly.entity_id
_entity_poly.type
_entity_poly.pdbx_seq_one_letter_code
_entity_poly.pdbx_strand_id
1 'polypeptide(L)'
;MFFIRRKPKRIPEPDLTKDEMQEIVDENVKFAKIYANDGNVSGMEMVLEEALKYSRKLGKSLDSNEITKIKMIGYKNGAKVMQNRAEELSKAGKIRESQNAHELATKYANEVEMLKRTLA
;
A
#
# COMPACT_ATOMS: atom_id res chain seq x y z
N MET A 1 24.34 -32.55 -1.77
CA MET A 1 24.80 -31.19 -2.16
C MET A 1 24.00 -30.17 -1.36
N PHE A 2 24.60 -29.55 -0.34
CA PHE A 2 23.92 -28.53 0.48
C PHE A 2 24.17 -27.15 -0.15
N PHE A 3 23.15 -26.55 -0.76
CA PHE A 3 23.21 -25.18 -1.22
C PHE A 3 23.10 -24.24 -0.02
N ILE A 4 24.23 -23.68 0.41
CA ILE A 4 24.27 -22.57 1.36
C ILE A 4 23.60 -21.38 0.67
N ARG A 5 22.33 -21.10 1.02
CA ARG A 5 21.65 -19.86 0.63
C ARG A 5 22.45 -18.70 1.21
N ARG A 6 23.25 -18.02 0.36
CA ARG A 6 23.91 -16.78 0.74
C ARG A 6 22.81 -15.78 1.12
N LYS A 7 22.77 -15.38 2.39
CA LYS A 7 21.90 -14.27 2.81
C LYS A 7 22.23 -13.07 1.91
N PRO A 8 21.23 -12.40 1.31
CA PRO A 8 21.50 -11.20 0.52
C PRO A 8 22.26 -10.21 1.41
N LYS A 9 23.35 -9.65 0.89
CA LYS A 9 24.10 -8.59 1.57
C LYS A 9 23.08 -7.49 1.89
N ARG A 10 22.84 -7.24 3.19
CA ARG A 10 22.09 -6.06 3.61
C ARG A 10 22.90 -4.87 3.13
N ILE A 11 22.37 -4.16 2.13
CA ILE A 11 22.89 -2.85 1.76
C ILE A 11 22.74 -2.01 3.03
N PRO A 12 23.84 -1.44 3.58
CA PRO A 12 23.72 -0.57 4.74
C PRO A 12 22.78 0.57 4.37
N GLU A 13 21.79 0.81 5.23
CA GLU A 13 20.89 1.94 5.03
C GLU A 13 21.71 3.24 5.03
N PRO A 14 21.37 4.21 4.17
CA PRO A 14 22.08 5.49 4.16
C PRO A 14 22.01 6.13 5.55
N ASP A 15 23.13 6.72 5.99
CA ASP A 15 23.17 7.55 7.21
C ASP A 15 22.40 8.83 6.92
N LEU A 16 21.10 8.79 7.19
CA LEU A 16 20.19 9.92 7.02
C LEU A 16 20.18 10.76 8.30
N THR A 17 20.26 12.06 8.12
CA THR A 17 20.00 13.04 9.17
C THR A 17 18.53 12.97 9.62
N LYS A 18 18.24 13.56 10.78
CA LYS A 18 16.85 13.64 11.28
C LYS A 18 15.94 14.42 10.34
N ASP A 19 16.48 15.44 9.68
CA ASP A 19 15.73 16.29 8.76
C ASP A 19 15.40 15.53 7.47
N GLU A 20 16.37 14.81 6.90
CA GLU A 20 16.12 13.94 5.73
C GLU A 20 15.12 12.82 6.03
N MET A 21 15.21 12.20 7.22
CA MET A 21 14.21 11.20 7.62
C MET A 21 12.81 11.81 7.76
N GLN A 22 12.71 13.05 8.24
CA GLN A 22 11.42 13.74 8.37
C GLN A 22 10.85 14.07 6.98
N GLU A 23 11.68 14.55 6.06
CA GLU A 23 11.29 14.81 4.67
C GLU A 23 10.79 13.53 3.99
N ILE A 24 11.50 12.40 4.13
CA ILE A 24 11.06 11.10 3.60
C ILE A 24 9.70 10.69 4.16
N VAL A 25 9.44 10.93 5.45
CA VAL A 25 8.13 10.63 6.06
C VAL A 25 7.03 11.48 5.41
N ASP A 26 7.26 12.79 5.30
CA ASP A 26 6.27 13.73 4.80
C ASP A 26 5.96 13.49 3.31
N GLU A 27 6.99 13.23 2.51
CA GLU A 27 6.86 12.87 1.10
C GLU A 27 6.09 11.56 0.90
N ASN A 28 6.43 10.52 1.66
CA ASN A 28 5.76 9.24 1.54
C ASN A 28 4.28 9.30 1.96
N VAL A 29 3.93 10.09 2.98
CA VAL A 29 2.51 10.34 3.32
C VAL A 29 1.79 11.07 2.18
N LYS A 30 2.46 12.03 1.53
CA LYS A 30 1.91 12.72 0.35
C LYS A 30 1.71 11.76 -0.82
N PHE A 31 2.69 10.92 -1.13
CA PHE A 31 2.56 9.90 -2.17
C PHE A 31 1.48 8.87 -1.83
N ALA A 32 1.32 8.49 -0.56
CA ALA A 32 0.27 7.59 -0.14
C ALA A 32 -1.11 8.14 -0.50
N LYS A 33 -1.34 9.44 -0.28
CA LYS A 33 -2.59 10.12 -0.65
C LYS A 33 -2.81 10.13 -2.17
N ILE A 34 -1.75 10.35 -2.95
CA ILE A 34 -1.83 10.33 -4.42
C ILE A 34 -2.21 8.93 -4.89
N TYR A 35 -1.45 7.90 -4.48
CA TYR A 35 -1.72 6.53 -4.86
C TYR A 35 -3.09 6.02 -4.37
N ALA A 36 -3.54 6.47 -3.19
CA ALA A 36 -4.87 6.16 -2.70
C ALA A 36 -5.97 6.75 -3.62
N ASN A 37 -5.82 7.99 -4.08
CA ASN A 37 -6.76 8.61 -5.01
C ASN A 37 -6.77 7.90 -6.37
N ASP A 38 -5.62 7.46 -6.86
CA ASP A 38 -5.50 6.73 -8.12
C ASP A 38 -5.96 5.26 -8.04
N GLY A 39 -6.21 4.75 -6.82
CA GLY A 39 -6.53 3.34 -6.58
C GLY A 39 -5.32 2.40 -6.73
N ASN A 40 -4.10 2.93 -6.69
CA ASN A 40 -2.87 2.14 -6.68
C ASN A 40 -2.58 1.63 -5.25
N VAL A 41 -3.24 0.54 -4.87
CA VAL A 41 -3.14 -0.03 -3.51
C VAL A 41 -1.70 -0.43 -3.16
N SER A 42 -0.99 -1.11 -4.06
CA SER A 42 0.38 -1.56 -3.80
C SER A 42 1.35 -0.38 -3.63
N GLY A 43 1.22 0.65 -4.48
CA GLY A 43 2.00 1.87 -4.35
C GLY A 43 1.74 2.58 -3.02
N MET A 44 0.46 2.72 -2.65
CA MET A 44 0.05 3.30 -1.38
C MET A 44 0.61 2.53 -0.17
N GLU A 45 0.46 1.20 -0.12
CA GLU A 45 0.95 0.40 1.01
C GLU A 45 2.46 0.50 1.17
N MET A 46 3.19 0.45 0.06
CA MET A 46 4.65 0.54 0.06
C MET A 46 5.14 1.87 0.65
N VAL A 47 4.60 3.00 0.19
CA VAL A 47 5.03 4.32 0.71
C VAL A 47 4.57 4.53 2.15
N LEU A 48 3.39 4.00 2.55
CA LEU A 48 2.98 4.03 3.96
C LEU A 48 3.90 3.20 4.86
N GLU A 49 4.40 2.05 4.37
CA GLU A 49 5.38 1.24 5.10
C GLU A 49 6.69 2.01 5.29
N GLU A 50 7.18 2.71 4.25
CA GLU A 50 8.37 3.57 4.37
C GLU A 50 8.17 4.72 5.35
N ALA A 51 7.03 5.41 5.27
CA ALA A 51 6.70 6.49 6.21
C ALA A 51 6.69 5.98 7.66
N LEU A 52 6.05 4.82 7.93
CA LEU A 52 6.01 4.21 9.26
C LEU A 52 7.40 3.75 9.74
N LYS A 53 8.24 3.24 8.82
CA LYS A 53 9.61 2.82 9.13
C LYS A 53 10.45 4.01 9.60
N TYR A 54 10.45 5.12 8.86
CA TYR A 54 11.24 6.29 9.20
C TYR A 54 10.65 7.08 10.38
N SER A 55 9.32 7.11 10.54
CA SER A 55 8.72 7.71 11.73
C SER A 55 9.18 7.00 13.01
N ARG A 56 9.24 5.65 12.99
CA ARG A 56 9.75 4.84 14.12
C ARG A 56 11.21 5.15 14.43
N LYS A 57 12.06 5.32 13.41
CA LYS A 57 13.47 5.73 13.59
C LYS A 57 13.61 7.11 14.22
N LEU A 58 12.68 8.02 13.92
CA LEU A 58 12.60 9.34 14.54
C LEU A 58 11.99 9.32 15.96
N GLY A 59 11.52 8.17 16.45
CA GLY A 59 10.81 8.06 17.72
C GLY A 59 9.40 8.67 17.69
N LYS A 60 8.81 8.81 16.50
CA LYS A 60 7.48 9.39 16.26
C LYS A 60 6.48 8.33 15.79
N SER A 61 5.22 8.47 16.19
CA SER A 61 4.10 7.75 15.60
C SER A 61 3.37 8.66 14.61
N LEU A 62 3.01 8.11 13.44
CA LEU A 62 2.08 8.76 12.53
C LEU A 62 0.66 8.69 13.10
N ASP A 63 -0.19 9.64 12.71
CA ASP A 63 -1.59 9.64 13.11
C ASP A 63 -2.30 8.41 12.52
N SER A 64 -2.67 7.48 13.40
CA SER A 64 -3.37 6.25 13.04
C SER A 64 -4.68 6.53 12.30
N ASN A 65 -5.38 7.63 12.63
CA ASN A 65 -6.63 8.00 11.97
C ASN A 65 -6.38 8.47 10.54
N GLU A 66 -5.34 9.28 10.32
CA GLU A 66 -4.94 9.72 8.99
C GLU A 66 -4.52 8.54 8.11
N ILE A 67 -3.67 7.65 8.64
CA ILE A 67 -3.23 6.44 7.91
C ILE A 67 -4.42 5.56 7.55
N THR A 68 -5.37 5.37 8.47
CA THR A 68 -6.56 4.58 8.22
C THR A 68 -7.46 5.21 7.15
N LYS A 69 -7.63 6.54 7.15
CA LYS A 69 -8.37 7.26 6.11
C LYS A 69 -7.71 7.10 4.73
N ILE A 70 -6.37 7.22 4.65
CA ILE A 70 -5.63 7.03 3.40
C ILE A 70 -5.87 5.60 2.87
N LYS A 71 -5.68 4.59 3.73
CA LYS A 71 -5.91 3.18 3.37
C LYS A 71 -7.35 2.94 2.90
N MET A 72 -8.33 3.48 3.61
CA MET A 72 -9.74 3.34 3.25
C MET A 72 -10.04 3.94 1.87
N ILE A 73 -9.50 5.12 1.56
CA ILE A 73 -9.64 5.73 0.22
C ILE A 73 -8.97 4.83 -0.83
N GLY A 74 -7.75 4.39 -0.57
CA GLY A 74 -6.98 3.57 -1.51
C GLY A 74 -7.61 2.22 -1.81
N TYR A 75 -8.06 1.48 -0.80
CA TYR A 75 -8.77 0.21 -1.03
C TYR A 75 -10.12 0.42 -1.70
N LYS A 76 -10.87 1.48 -1.36
CA LYS A 76 -12.14 1.79 -2.03
C LYS A 76 -11.93 2.07 -3.53
N ASN A 77 -10.96 2.91 -3.87
CA ASN A 77 -10.67 3.24 -5.25
C ASN A 77 -10.03 2.06 -5.99
N GLY A 78 -9.12 1.34 -5.34
CA GLY A 78 -8.50 0.13 -5.86
C GLY A 78 -9.50 -0.97 -6.17
N ALA A 79 -10.51 -1.16 -5.32
CA ALA A 79 -11.60 -2.10 -5.57
C ALA A 79 -12.34 -1.74 -6.87
N LYS A 80 -12.65 -0.46 -7.08
CA LYS A 80 -13.29 0.03 -8.30
C LYS A 80 -12.41 -0.18 -9.53
N VAL A 81 -11.11 0.12 -9.44
CA VAL A 81 -10.14 -0.10 -10.53
C VAL A 81 -10.08 -1.58 -10.90
N MET A 82 -9.98 -2.47 -9.93
CA MET A 82 -9.91 -3.92 -10.17
C MET A 82 -11.23 -4.48 -10.71
N GLN A 83 -12.37 -3.95 -10.28
CA GLN A 83 -13.67 -4.33 -10.82
C GLN A 83 -13.80 -3.95 -12.31
N ASN A 84 -13.46 -2.71 -12.67
CA ASN A 84 -13.44 -2.29 -14.07
C ASN A 84 -12.48 -3.16 -14.89
N ARG A 85 -11.31 -3.47 -14.33
CA ARG A 85 -10.32 -4.33 -14.97
C ARG A 85 -10.83 -5.75 -15.20
N ALA A 86 -11.56 -6.31 -14.23
CA ALA A 86 -12.20 -7.61 -14.39
C ALA A 86 -13.19 -7.60 -15.56
N GLU A 87 -14.03 -6.58 -15.65
CA GLU A 87 -15.00 -6.44 -16.75
C GLU A 87 -14.34 -6.32 -18.13
N GLU A 88 -13.27 -5.53 -18.24
CA GLU A 88 -12.48 -5.43 -19.48
C GLU A 88 -11.88 -6.78 -19.90
N LEU A 89 -11.30 -7.51 -18.94
CA LEU A 89 -10.66 -8.81 -19.19
C LEU A 89 -11.70 -9.87 -19.56
N SER A 90 -12.87 -9.85 -18.93
CA SER A 90 -13.99 -10.72 -19.25
C SER A 90 -14.47 -10.49 -20.69
N LYS A 91 -14.67 -9.22 -21.10
CA LYS A 91 -15.04 -8.85 -22.48
C LYS A 91 -13.97 -9.27 -23.51
N ALA A 92 -12.70 -9.29 -23.10
CA ALA A 92 -11.58 -9.75 -23.94
C ALA A 92 -11.39 -11.28 -23.94
N GLY A 93 -12.26 -12.05 -23.28
CA GLY A 93 -12.15 -13.51 -23.19
C GLY A 93 -11.05 -14.02 -22.25
N LYS A 94 -10.41 -13.13 -21.49
CA LYS A 94 -9.35 -13.45 -20.51
C LYS A 94 -9.97 -13.84 -19.17
N ILE A 95 -10.69 -14.96 -19.16
CA ILE A 95 -11.55 -15.37 -18.04
C ILE A 95 -10.77 -15.53 -16.73
N ARG A 96 -9.60 -16.15 -16.76
CA ARG A 96 -8.78 -16.38 -15.55
C ARG A 96 -8.26 -15.05 -14.98
N GLU A 97 -7.74 -14.18 -15.83
CA GLU A 97 -7.25 -12.86 -15.41
C GLU A 97 -8.40 -11.99 -14.88
N SER A 98 -9.59 -12.09 -15.48
CA SER A 98 -10.80 -11.44 -14.98
C SER A 98 -11.18 -11.91 -13.59
N GLN A 99 -11.15 -13.23 -13.32
CA GLN A 99 -11.44 -13.79 -12.01
C GLN A 99 -10.44 -13.29 -10.96
N ASN A 100 -9.14 -13.30 -11.28
CA ASN A 100 -8.10 -12.77 -10.40
C ASN A 100 -8.33 -11.30 -10.05
N ALA A 101 -8.71 -10.47 -11.03
CA ALA A 101 -9.01 -9.07 -10.81
C ALA A 101 -10.26 -8.89 -9.91
N HIS A 102 -11.29 -9.71 -10.10
CA HIS A 102 -12.49 -9.66 -9.27
C HIS A 102 -12.23 -10.11 -7.82
N GLU A 103 -11.39 -11.13 -7.61
CA GLU A 103 -10.95 -11.53 -6.28
C GLU A 103 -10.19 -10.41 -5.56
N LEU A 104 -9.32 -9.70 -6.27
CA LEU A 104 -8.62 -8.53 -5.72
C LEU A 104 -9.60 -7.40 -5.37
N ALA A 105 -10.57 -7.11 -6.24
CA ALA A 105 -11.60 -6.13 -5.95
C ALA A 105 -12.39 -6.46 -4.67
N THR A 106 -12.73 -7.74 -4.50
CA THR A 106 -13.44 -8.26 -3.31
C THR A 106 -12.59 -8.14 -2.05
N LYS A 107 -11.30 -8.51 -2.12
CA LYS A 107 -10.37 -8.34 -0.99
C LYS A 107 -10.28 -6.88 -0.56
N TYR A 108 -10.11 -5.96 -1.51
CA TYR A 108 -10.04 -4.52 -1.18
C TYR A 108 -11.35 -3.98 -0.61
N ALA A 109 -12.51 -4.42 -1.09
CA ALA A 109 -13.80 -4.06 -0.51
C ALA A 109 -13.93 -4.56 0.95
N ASN A 110 -13.49 -5.78 1.24
CA ASN A 110 -13.47 -6.33 2.59
C ASN A 110 -12.54 -5.55 3.53
N GLU A 111 -11.36 -5.14 3.05
CA GLU A 111 -10.45 -4.29 3.82
C GLU A 111 -11.11 -2.95 4.20
N VAL A 112 -11.86 -2.32 3.28
CA VAL A 112 -12.62 -1.10 3.60
C VAL A 112 -13.61 -1.33 4.73
N GLU A 113 -14.35 -2.44 4.71
CA GLU A 113 -15.32 -2.77 5.76
C GLU A 113 -14.64 -3.04 7.11
N MET A 114 -13.48 -3.69 7.11
CA MET A 114 -12.67 -3.89 8.31
C MET A 114 -12.17 -2.57 8.88
N LEU A 115 -11.67 -1.66 8.05
CA LEU A 115 -11.17 -0.34 8.47
C LEU A 115 -12.29 0.56 9.01
N LYS A 116 -13.50 0.49 8.43
CA LYS A 116 -14.67 1.21 8.97
C LYS A 116 -14.99 0.80 10.40
N ARG A 117 -14.88 -0.50 10.72
CA ARG A 117 -15.10 -1.02 12.07
C ARG A 117 -14.01 -0.60 13.06
N THR A 118 -12.83 -0.22 12.57
CA THR A 118 -11.73 0.23 13.43
C THR A 118 -11.75 1.74 13.70
N LEU A 119 -12.47 2.51 12.88
CA LEU A 119 -12.70 3.95 13.07
C LEU A 119 -13.98 4.29 13.85
N ALA A 120 -14.89 3.33 13.99
CA ALA A 120 -16.16 3.46 14.72
C ALA A 120 -15.98 3.18 16.22
#